data_AF-A0AAV9DQA9-F1
#
_entry.id   AF-A0AAV9DQA9-F1
#
_cell.length_a   1.000
_cell.length_b   1.000
_cell.length_c   1.000
_cell.angle_alpha   90.00
_cell.angle_beta   90.00
_cell.angle_gamma   90.00
#
_symmetry.space_group_name_H-M   'P 1'
#
loop_
_entity.id
_entity.type
_entity.pdbx_description
1 polymer ?
#
loop_
_entity_poly.entity_id
_entity_poly.type
_entity_poly.pdbx_seq_one_letter_code
_entity_poly.pdbx_strand_id
1 'polypeptide(L)'
;MEEKVREIVEIKAAERSLQDQLRQAKESVSNIQKLHESAQSQLFEFRAQSEEERAAKQSEVNLLMDEVERAQTRLLSLEREKGLLRSQLQSTNEDNENKESNYVDTSGILENSLIAKEKMISELNMELRNMETAISNEREQHMSEIKKLNALINEKMYIEHHHRPYQEREDFLVSMDTALEGIKKELHERPSAKLVDDLRKKVKILQAVGYNSIESEDWELATSGEEMSKLESLLLDKNRKMEHELTQLKMKLSEKAGLLEASEAKAAELNEKVNEQQKLIAKLEDDILKGYNAVDRRGALFNDWDLQETGISEVSENVDQKQGSSDQDQSSMLKVICNQRDRFRARLRETEEEVRQLKEKMGVLTVELEKLRADNVKLYGKIRYVQDYNHEKLISRGPKKHAEDLESGFSSDVESKYKKMYEEDINPFAAFSKKERDQRYKDLGIRDKITLNSGRFILGNKCARTFIFFYSIGLHCLVFTCLYKMSALSYLSKKFTGIIIVEGV
;
A
#
# COMPACT_ATOMS: atom_id res chain seq x y z
N MET A 1 -34.12 -11.15 -49.06
CA MET A 1 -34.66 -11.94 -47.94
C MET A 1 -33.54 -12.67 -47.23
N GLU A 2 -32.71 -13.45 -47.94
CA GLU A 2 -31.59 -14.20 -47.33
C GLU A 2 -30.51 -13.33 -46.67
N GLU A 3 -30.17 -12.18 -47.26
CA GLU A 3 -29.14 -11.27 -46.73
C GLU A 3 -29.54 -10.67 -45.36
N LYS A 4 -30.80 -10.25 -45.22
CA LYS A 4 -31.36 -9.80 -43.93
C LYS A 4 -31.39 -10.91 -42.89
N VAL A 5 -31.59 -12.17 -43.29
CA VAL A 5 -31.56 -13.31 -42.37
C VAL A 5 -30.15 -13.56 -41.84
N ARG A 6 -29.12 -13.43 -42.70
CA ARG A 6 -27.71 -13.54 -42.26
C ARG A 6 -27.33 -12.45 -41.27
N GLU A 7 -27.71 -11.20 -41.57
CA GLU A 7 -27.42 -10.06 -40.70
C GLU A 7 -28.07 -10.20 -39.32
N ILE A 8 -29.32 -10.70 -39.26
CA ILE A 8 -29.99 -11.02 -37.98
C ILE A 8 -29.29 -12.14 -37.22
N VAL A 9 -28.74 -13.15 -37.91
CA VAL A 9 -28.00 -14.26 -37.27
C VAL A 9 -26.67 -13.77 -36.71
N GLU A 10 -25.95 -12.90 -37.42
CA GLU A 10 -24.70 -12.29 -36.95
C GLU A 10 -24.92 -11.40 -35.74
N ILE A 11 -25.96 -10.56 -35.75
CA ILE A 11 -26.34 -9.73 -34.60
C ILE A 11 -26.70 -10.61 -33.39
N LYS A 12 -27.48 -11.68 -33.59
CA LYS A 12 -27.80 -12.64 -32.50
C LYS A 12 -26.58 -13.38 -31.98
N ALA A 13 -25.60 -13.68 -32.83
CA ALA A 13 -24.35 -14.31 -32.41
C ALA A 13 -23.50 -13.34 -31.58
N ALA A 14 -23.41 -12.07 -31.99
CA ALA A 14 -22.75 -11.01 -31.24
C ALA A 14 -23.43 -10.75 -29.88
N GLU A 15 -24.76 -10.73 -29.85
CA GLU A 15 -25.56 -10.59 -28.62
C GLU A 15 -25.29 -11.74 -27.63
N ARG A 16 -25.25 -12.99 -28.11
CA ARG A 16 -24.91 -14.15 -27.28
C ARG A 16 -23.48 -14.06 -26.73
N SER A 17 -22.52 -13.67 -27.56
CA SER A 17 -21.13 -13.49 -27.12
C SER A 17 -21.01 -12.40 -26.04
N LEU A 18 -21.72 -11.28 -26.22
CA LEU A 18 -21.80 -10.21 -25.21
C LEU A 18 -22.46 -10.69 -23.91
N GLN A 19 -23.52 -11.50 -23.99
CA GLN A 19 -24.17 -12.08 -22.81
C GLN A 19 -23.23 -13.05 -22.07
N ASP A 20 -22.47 -13.87 -22.78
CA ASP A 20 -21.49 -14.78 -22.19
C ASP A 20 -20.33 -14.01 -21.52
N GLN A 21 -19.82 -12.96 -22.16
CA GLN A 21 -18.82 -12.06 -21.57
C GLN A 21 -19.35 -11.36 -20.31
N LEU A 22 -20.60 -10.90 -20.34
CA LEU A 22 -21.24 -10.28 -19.17
C LEU A 22 -21.40 -11.29 -18.03
N ARG A 23 -21.77 -12.54 -18.34
CA ARG A 23 -21.89 -13.61 -17.35
C ARG A 23 -20.54 -13.92 -16.71
N GLN A 24 -19.49 -14.05 -17.53
CA GLN A 24 -18.13 -14.31 -17.05
C GLN A 24 -17.61 -13.15 -16.20
N ALA A 25 -17.85 -11.90 -16.60
CA ALA A 25 -17.50 -10.73 -15.81
C ALA A 25 -18.23 -10.73 -14.46
N LYS A 26 -19.54 -11.02 -14.44
CA LYS A 26 -20.33 -11.11 -13.19
C LYS A 26 -19.83 -12.21 -12.26
N GLU A 27 -19.49 -13.37 -12.81
CA GLU A 27 -18.91 -14.49 -12.04
C GLU A 27 -17.54 -14.12 -11.46
N SER A 28 -16.68 -13.46 -12.25
CA SER A 28 -15.38 -12.98 -11.77
C SER A 28 -15.52 -11.97 -10.64
N VAL A 29 -16.47 -11.04 -10.73
CA VAL A 29 -16.76 -10.07 -9.67
C VAL A 29 -17.28 -10.77 -8.41
N SER A 30 -18.18 -11.75 -8.55
CA SER A 30 -18.67 -12.53 -7.41
C SER A 30 -17.54 -13.32 -6.72
N ASN A 31 -16.62 -13.89 -7.50
CA ASN A 31 -15.46 -14.60 -6.95
C ASN A 31 -14.52 -13.66 -6.22
N ILE A 32 -14.26 -12.46 -6.77
CA ILE A 32 -13.45 -11.43 -6.11
C ILE A 32 -14.13 -10.96 -4.81
N GLN A 33 -15.45 -10.79 -4.80
CA GLN A 33 -16.20 -10.42 -3.59
C GLN A 33 -16.06 -11.48 -2.49
N LYS A 34 -16.24 -12.77 -2.82
CA LYS A 34 -16.06 -13.87 -1.86
C LYS A 34 -14.64 -13.93 -1.29
N LEU A 35 -13.63 -13.74 -2.16
CA LEU A 35 -12.23 -13.67 -1.72
C LEU A 35 -11.99 -12.46 -0.82
N HIS A 36 -12.60 -11.32 -1.13
CA HIS A 36 -12.52 -10.12 -0.29
C HIS A 36 -13.16 -10.34 1.09
N GLU A 37 -14.37 -10.92 1.14
CA GLU A 37 -15.06 -11.27 2.39
C GLU A 37 -14.26 -12.27 3.23
N SER A 38 -13.65 -13.28 2.58
CA SER A 38 -12.78 -14.26 3.25
C SER A 38 -11.52 -13.59 3.81
N ALA A 39 -10.83 -12.77 3.01
CA ALA A 39 -9.65 -12.03 3.45
C ALA A 39 -9.97 -11.03 4.58
N GLN A 40 -11.13 -10.37 4.51
CA GLN A 40 -11.61 -9.47 5.54
C GLN A 40 -11.89 -10.22 6.84
N SER A 41 -12.49 -11.41 6.77
CA SER A 41 -12.74 -12.26 7.94
C SER A 41 -11.43 -12.70 8.60
N GLN A 42 -10.44 -13.12 7.82
CA GLN A 42 -9.11 -13.46 8.33
C GLN A 42 -8.41 -12.26 8.98
N LEU A 43 -8.54 -11.06 8.40
CA LEU A 43 -7.98 -9.84 9.00
C LEU A 43 -8.63 -9.50 10.35
N PHE A 44 -9.94 -9.69 10.48
CA PHE A 44 -10.63 -9.51 11.76
C PHE A 44 -10.17 -10.55 12.79
N GLU A 45 -9.98 -11.80 12.38
CA GLU A 45 -9.50 -12.86 13.26
C GLU A 45 -8.07 -12.59 13.74
N PHE A 46 -7.14 -12.24 12.84
CA PHE A 46 -5.78 -11.85 13.23
C PHE A 46 -5.75 -10.63 14.14
N ARG A 47 -6.62 -9.66 13.90
CA ARG A 47 -6.74 -8.48 14.78
C ARG A 47 -7.23 -8.87 16.17
N ALA A 48 -8.23 -9.74 16.26
CA ALA A 48 -8.74 -10.23 17.54
C ALA A 48 -7.65 -10.99 18.32
N GLN A 49 -6.93 -11.90 17.66
CA GLN A 49 -5.82 -12.64 18.26
C GLN A 49 -4.70 -11.70 18.74
N SER A 50 -4.36 -10.68 17.95
CA SER A 50 -3.35 -9.68 18.33
C SER A 50 -3.80 -8.83 19.52
N GLU A 51 -5.07 -8.43 19.58
CA GLU A 51 -5.63 -7.69 20.71
C GLU A 51 -5.68 -8.54 21.99
N GLU A 52 -6.01 -9.83 21.87
CA GLU A 52 -5.96 -10.81 22.97
C GLU A 52 -4.54 -11.03 23.49
N GLU A 53 -3.57 -11.26 22.60
CA GLU A 53 -2.16 -11.43 22.98
C GLU A 53 -1.62 -10.16 23.67
N ARG A 54 -2.00 -8.97 23.17
CA ARG A 54 -1.62 -7.71 23.80
C ARG A 54 -2.24 -7.56 25.18
N ALA A 55 -3.49 -7.97 25.37
CA ALA A 55 -4.15 -7.95 26.67
C ALA A 55 -3.51 -8.93 27.65
N ALA A 56 -3.15 -10.14 27.20
CA ALA A 56 -2.45 -11.15 28.00
C ALA A 56 -1.04 -10.68 28.41
N LYS A 57 -0.28 -10.10 27.48
CA LYS A 57 1.03 -9.50 27.80
C LYS A 57 0.91 -8.36 28.78
N GLN A 58 -0.13 -7.53 28.66
CA GLN A 58 -0.36 -6.44 29.60
C GLN A 58 -0.71 -6.96 31.00
N SER A 59 -1.50 -8.03 31.12
CA SER A 59 -1.81 -8.64 32.42
C SER A 59 -0.58 -9.30 33.05
N GLU A 60 0.28 -9.95 32.26
CA GLU A 60 1.56 -10.49 32.72
C GLU A 60 2.46 -9.37 33.27
N VAL A 61 2.61 -8.25 32.54
CA VAL A 61 3.39 -7.10 33.00
C VAL A 61 2.82 -6.52 34.30
N ASN A 62 1.51 -6.39 34.42
CA ASN A 62 0.89 -5.90 35.65
C ASN A 62 1.15 -6.84 36.83
N LEU A 63 1.08 -8.16 36.63
CA LEU A 63 1.36 -9.14 37.67
C LEU A 63 2.83 -9.12 38.10
N LEU A 64 3.76 -9.00 37.15
CA LEU A 64 5.18 -8.83 37.46
C LEU A 64 5.46 -7.52 38.21
N MET A 65 4.75 -6.43 37.85
CA MET A 65 4.84 -5.16 38.57
C MET A 65 4.37 -5.30 40.01
N ASP A 66 3.23 -5.96 40.25
CA ASP A 66 2.73 -6.26 41.59
C ASP A 66 3.71 -7.13 42.40
N GLU A 67 4.35 -8.12 41.78
CA GLU A 67 5.36 -8.96 42.43
C GLU A 67 6.62 -8.16 42.80
N VAL A 68 7.06 -7.25 41.93
CA VAL A 68 8.18 -6.34 42.21
C VAL A 68 7.82 -5.42 43.38
N GLU A 69 6.62 -4.85 43.42
CA GLU A 69 6.17 -4.00 44.53
C GLU A 69 6.08 -4.79 45.85
N ARG A 70 5.57 -6.03 45.82
CA ARG A 70 5.57 -6.94 46.99
C ARG A 70 6.99 -7.30 47.45
N ALA A 71 7.92 -7.50 46.53
CA ALA A 71 9.31 -7.79 46.86
C ALA A 71 10.00 -6.55 47.47
N GLN A 72 9.78 -5.36 46.91
CA GLN A 72 10.31 -4.10 47.43
C GLN A 72 9.76 -3.79 48.83
N THR A 73 8.46 -3.96 49.06
CA THR A 73 7.86 -3.75 50.39
C THR A 73 8.42 -4.71 51.44
N ARG A 74 8.63 -5.98 51.11
CA ARG A 74 9.32 -6.96 51.97
C ARG A 74 10.78 -6.60 52.23
N LEU A 75 11.49 -6.11 51.22
CA LEU A 75 12.88 -5.68 51.38
C LEU A 75 12.96 -4.49 52.35
N LEU A 76 12.09 -3.51 52.20
CA LEU A 76 12.00 -2.36 53.11
C LEU A 76 11.63 -2.75 54.55
N SER A 77 10.76 -3.77 54.75
CA SER A 77 10.45 -4.25 56.10
C SER A 77 11.66 -4.94 56.73
N LEU A 78 12.36 -5.80 55.98
CA LEU A 78 13.58 -6.48 56.46
C LEU A 78 14.71 -5.49 56.76
N GLU A 79 14.87 -4.43 55.96
CA GLU A 79 15.85 -3.37 56.23
C GLU A 79 15.54 -2.61 57.52
N ARG A 80 14.25 -2.33 57.80
CA ARG A 80 13.82 -1.72 59.07
C ARG A 80 14.09 -2.65 60.25
N GLU A 81 13.74 -3.93 60.15
CA GLU A 81 14.00 -4.93 61.20
C GLU A 81 15.49 -5.07 61.48
N LYS A 82 16.33 -5.12 60.43
CA LYS A 82 17.79 -5.13 60.57
C LYS A 82 18.32 -3.87 61.26
N GLY A 83 17.74 -2.71 60.97
CA GLY A 83 18.05 -1.44 61.66
C GLY A 83 17.69 -1.49 63.16
N LEU A 84 16.50 -1.99 63.48
CA LEU A 84 16.05 -2.16 64.87
C LEU A 84 16.95 -3.13 65.64
N LEU A 85 17.25 -4.30 65.08
CA LEU A 85 18.15 -5.28 65.70
C LEU A 85 19.56 -4.72 65.91
N ARG A 86 20.09 -3.92 64.99
CA ARG A 86 21.36 -3.21 65.17
C ARG A 86 21.31 -2.21 66.32
N SER A 87 20.25 -1.41 66.41
CA SER A 87 20.09 -0.44 67.50
C SER A 87 19.95 -1.13 68.87
N GLN A 88 19.23 -2.25 68.93
CA GLN A 88 19.05 -3.03 70.14
C GLN A 88 20.36 -3.70 70.59
N LEU A 89 21.19 -4.16 69.65
CA LEU A 89 22.55 -4.65 69.94
C LEU A 89 23.46 -3.55 70.48
N GLN A 90 23.35 -2.33 69.94
CA GLN A 90 24.13 -1.19 70.43
C GLN A 90 23.69 -0.76 71.84
N SER A 91 22.39 -0.67 72.09
CA SER A 91 21.89 -0.30 73.43
C SER A 91 22.17 -1.36 74.48
N THR A 92 22.10 -2.66 74.15
CA THR A 92 22.51 -3.73 75.08
C THR A 92 24.02 -3.77 75.33
N ASN A 93 24.83 -3.31 74.38
CA ASN A 93 26.26 -3.14 74.58
C ASN A 93 26.56 -1.93 75.51
N GLU A 94 25.83 -0.82 75.37
CA GLU A 94 25.94 0.37 76.24
C GLU A 94 25.37 0.13 77.66
N ASP A 95 24.30 -0.65 77.79
CA ASP A 95 23.68 -1.02 79.09
C ASP A 95 24.51 -2.02 79.90
N ASN A 96 25.43 -2.77 79.26
CA ASN A 96 26.35 -3.69 79.94
C ASN A 96 27.54 -2.97 80.59
N GLU A 97 27.84 -1.71 80.24
CA GLU A 97 28.90 -0.92 80.87
C GLU A 97 28.44 -0.16 82.14
N ASN A 98 27.13 -0.05 82.41
CA ASN A 98 26.59 0.86 83.43
C ASN A 98 25.79 0.20 84.58
N LYS A 99 25.99 -1.09 84.89
CA LYS A 99 25.25 -1.76 85.97
C LYS A 99 26.15 -2.39 87.04
N GLU A 100 26.72 -1.54 87.89
CA GLU A 100 27.11 -1.89 89.27
C GLU A 100 26.56 -0.83 90.24
N SER A 101 25.39 -1.09 90.83
CA SER A 101 24.96 -0.63 92.18
C SER A 101 23.43 -0.54 92.26
N ASN A 102 22.84 -1.35 93.14
CA ASN A 102 21.66 -1.10 93.99
C ASN A 102 20.85 -2.40 94.18
N TYR A 103 21.21 -3.16 95.21
CA TYR A 103 20.79 -4.55 95.45
C TYR A 103 19.45 -4.70 96.20
N VAL A 104 18.66 -3.63 96.43
CA VAL A 104 17.47 -3.73 97.31
C VAL A 104 16.17 -3.25 96.66
N ASP A 105 16.20 -2.43 95.59
CA ASP A 105 15.00 -2.12 94.76
C ASP A 105 14.86 -3.08 93.56
N THR A 106 15.88 -3.90 93.30
CA THR A 106 15.89 -4.89 92.20
C THR A 106 14.90 -6.01 92.41
N SER A 107 14.62 -6.44 93.64
CA SER A 107 13.78 -7.62 93.89
C SER A 107 12.33 -7.42 93.47
N GLY A 108 11.72 -6.27 93.78
CA GLY A 108 10.33 -5.96 93.38
C GLY A 108 10.20 -5.62 91.89
N ILE A 109 11.20 -4.98 91.30
CA ILE A 109 11.26 -4.75 89.85
C ILE A 109 11.45 -6.07 89.09
N LEU A 110 12.27 -6.99 89.61
CA LEU A 110 12.46 -8.33 89.05
C LEU A 110 11.21 -9.18 89.19
N GLU A 111 10.48 -9.09 90.30
CA GLU A 111 9.22 -9.82 90.51
C GLU A 111 8.11 -9.29 89.59
N ASN A 112 7.95 -7.97 89.46
CA ASN A 112 7.03 -7.38 88.49
C ASN A 112 7.44 -7.68 87.03
N SER A 113 8.73 -7.69 86.73
CA SER A 113 9.25 -8.09 85.42
C SER A 113 9.01 -9.58 85.15
N LEU A 114 9.13 -10.42 86.16
CA LEU A 114 8.84 -11.85 86.07
C LEU A 114 7.36 -12.08 85.80
N ILE A 115 6.45 -11.42 86.54
CA ILE A 115 5.01 -11.49 86.30
C ILE A 115 4.65 -11.00 84.89
N ALA A 116 5.26 -9.90 84.44
CA ALA A 116 5.06 -9.39 83.08
C ALA A 116 5.57 -10.37 82.01
N LYS A 117 6.72 -11.01 82.23
CA LYS A 117 7.26 -12.06 81.35
C LYS A 117 6.40 -13.32 81.37
N GLU A 118 5.90 -13.75 82.51
CA GLU A 118 4.99 -14.90 82.64
C GLU A 118 3.67 -14.65 81.92
N LYS A 119 3.14 -13.42 82.01
CA LYS A 119 1.97 -13.01 81.24
C LYS A 119 2.25 -13.03 79.73
N MET A 120 3.38 -12.46 79.30
CA MET A 120 3.80 -12.47 77.89
C MET A 120 4.03 -13.89 77.37
N ILE A 121 4.64 -14.77 78.17
CA ILE A 121 4.83 -16.19 77.85
C ILE A 121 3.47 -16.88 77.72
N SER A 122 2.50 -16.55 78.57
CA SER A 122 1.14 -17.11 78.50
C SER A 122 0.39 -16.63 77.25
N GLU A 123 0.51 -15.34 76.91
CA GLU A 123 -0.04 -14.75 75.68
C GLU A 123 0.59 -15.39 74.43
N LEU A 124 1.93 -15.49 74.37
CA LEU A 124 2.66 -16.19 73.29
C LEU A 124 2.27 -17.67 73.19
N ASN A 125 2.08 -18.36 74.31
CA ASN A 125 1.64 -19.76 74.30
C ASN A 125 0.19 -19.90 73.79
N MET A 126 -0.68 -18.94 74.10
CA MET A 126 -2.02 -18.89 73.53
C MET A 126 -1.98 -18.62 72.02
N GLU A 127 -1.17 -17.66 71.57
CA GLU A 127 -0.98 -17.38 70.15
C GLU A 127 -0.40 -18.58 69.40
N LEU A 128 0.60 -19.27 69.97
CA LEU A 128 1.14 -20.51 69.40
C LEU A 128 0.08 -21.59 69.26
N ARG A 129 -0.76 -21.80 70.27
CA ARG A 129 -1.88 -22.77 70.18
C ARG A 129 -2.93 -22.35 69.15
N ASN A 130 -3.23 -21.06 69.04
CA ASN A 130 -4.15 -20.54 68.04
C ASN A 130 -3.60 -20.72 66.62
N MET A 131 -2.31 -20.46 66.42
CA MET A 131 -1.62 -20.72 65.14
C MET A 131 -1.56 -22.21 64.82
N GLU A 132 -1.27 -23.07 65.80
CA GLU A 132 -1.23 -24.52 65.62
C GLU A 132 -2.61 -25.09 65.24
N THR A 133 -3.68 -24.60 65.88
CA THR A 133 -5.06 -24.98 65.52
C THR A 133 -5.46 -24.45 64.15
N ALA A 134 -5.08 -23.21 63.79
CA ALA A 134 -5.30 -22.68 62.44
C ALA A 134 -4.59 -23.51 61.37
N ILE A 135 -3.32 -23.84 61.56
CA ILE A 135 -2.55 -24.70 60.65
C ILE A 135 -3.18 -26.10 60.55
N SER A 136 -3.66 -26.66 61.66
CA SER A 136 -4.35 -27.95 61.66
C SER A 136 -5.64 -27.90 60.83
N ASN A 137 -6.42 -26.83 60.97
CA ASN A 137 -7.66 -26.64 60.21
C ASN A 137 -7.39 -26.45 58.70
N GLU A 138 -6.39 -25.65 58.33
CA GLU A 138 -5.98 -25.49 56.93
C GLU A 138 -5.48 -26.80 56.33
N ARG A 139 -4.69 -27.59 57.08
CA ARG A 139 -4.26 -28.93 56.65
C ARG A 139 -5.44 -29.87 56.41
N GLU A 140 -6.45 -29.84 57.27
CA GLU A 140 -7.64 -30.66 57.10
C GLU A 140 -8.46 -30.23 55.87
N GLN A 141 -8.59 -28.91 55.65
CA GLN A 141 -9.22 -28.37 54.45
C GLN A 141 -8.50 -28.81 53.17
N HIS A 142 -7.18 -28.64 53.09
CA HIS A 142 -6.39 -29.10 51.94
C HIS A 142 -6.47 -30.62 51.75
N MET A 143 -6.47 -31.40 52.82
CA MET A 143 -6.66 -32.84 52.72
C MET A 143 -8.04 -33.20 52.16
N SER A 144 -9.07 -32.44 52.52
CA SER A 144 -10.42 -32.61 51.97
C SER A 144 -10.51 -32.25 50.48
N GLU A 145 -9.81 -31.20 50.05
CA GLU A 145 -9.73 -30.78 48.64
C GLU A 145 -8.97 -31.80 47.80
N ILE A 146 -7.83 -32.30 48.29
CA ILE A 146 -7.06 -33.37 47.63
C ILE A 146 -7.93 -34.62 47.46
N LYS A 147 -8.72 -35.00 48.48
CA LYS A 147 -9.66 -36.13 48.37
C LYS A 147 -10.72 -35.90 47.31
N LYS A 148 -11.31 -34.69 47.24
CA LYS A 148 -12.29 -34.33 46.20
C LYS A 148 -11.68 -34.37 44.80
N LEU A 149 -10.50 -33.78 44.61
CA LEU A 149 -9.78 -33.79 43.34
C LEU A 149 -9.43 -35.20 42.90
N ASN A 150 -8.93 -36.05 43.80
CA ASN A 150 -8.66 -37.44 43.50
C ASN A 150 -9.94 -38.23 43.10
N ALA A 151 -11.08 -37.93 43.72
CA ALA A 151 -12.36 -38.52 43.31
C ALA A 151 -12.76 -38.10 41.88
N LEU A 152 -12.63 -36.81 41.54
CA LEU A 152 -12.92 -36.30 40.20
C LEU A 152 -11.97 -36.87 39.14
N ILE A 153 -10.68 -37.02 39.45
CA ILE A 153 -9.71 -37.65 38.54
C ILE A 153 -10.10 -39.11 38.27
N ASN A 154 -10.47 -39.87 39.31
CA ASN A 154 -10.92 -41.25 39.16
C ASN A 154 -12.21 -41.36 38.34
N GLU A 155 -13.17 -40.46 38.55
CA GLU A 155 -14.40 -40.40 37.75
C GLU A 155 -14.09 -40.08 36.28
N LYS A 156 -13.21 -39.09 36.02
CA LYS A 156 -12.80 -38.75 34.65
C LYS A 156 -12.09 -39.92 33.97
N MET A 157 -11.18 -40.61 34.68
CA MET A 157 -10.51 -41.81 34.16
C MET A 157 -11.52 -42.91 33.82
N TYR A 158 -12.54 -43.11 34.66
CA TYR A 158 -13.60 -44.08 34.41
C TYR A 158 -14.37 -43.74 33.13
N ILE A 159 -14.77 -42.46 32.97
CA ILE A 159 -15.47 -41.98 31.78
C ILE A 159 -14.59 -42.13 30.52
N GLU A 160 -13.33 -41.71 30.57
CA GLU A 160 -12.39 -41.85 29.45
C GLU A 160 -12.20 -43.31 29.04
N HIS A 161 -12.05 -44.22 30.01
CA HIS A 161 -11.94 -45.65 29.74
C HIS A 161 -13.22 -46.22 29.09
N HIS A 162 -14.39 -45.78 29.52
CA HIS A 162 -15.66 -46.17 28.92
C HIS A 162 -15.93 -45.53 27.56
N HIS A 163 -15.39 -44.33 27.30
CA HIS A 163 -15.59 -43.61 26.03
C HIS A 163 -14.63 -44.06 24.93
N ARG A 164 -13.41 -44.49 25.29
CA ARG A 164 -12.39 -45.02 24.36
C ARG A 164 -12.93 -46.02 23.31
N PRO A 165 -13.68 -47.09 23.66
CA PRO A 165 -14.16 -48.04 22.66
C PRO A 165 -15.20 -47.44 21.70
N TYR A 166 -15.95 -46.41 22.11
CA TYR A 166 -16.86 -45.71 21.20
C TYR A 166 -16.07 -44.86 20.20
N GLN A 167 -15.02 -44.18 20.67
CA GLN A 167 -14.14 -43.39 19.82
C GLN A 167 -13.36 -44.27 18.82
N GLU A 168 -12.80 -45.39 19.27
CA GLU A 168 -12.15 -46.38 18.39
C GLU A 168 -13.11 -46.93 17.33
N ARG A 169 -14.39 -47.14 17.69
CA ARG A 169 -15.42 -47.56 16.74
C ARG A 169 -15.76 -46.47 15.73
N GLU A 170 -15.83 -45.22 16.15
CA GLU A 170 -16.11 -44.08 15.28
C GLU A 170 -14.96 -43.85 14.29
N ASP A 171 -13.72 -43.90 14.76
CA ASP A 171 -12.52 -43.85 13.91
C ASP A 171 -12.49 -45.00 12.89
N PHE A 172 -12.89 -46.21 13.29
CA PHE A 172 -13.02 -47.35 12.39
C PHE A 172 -14.10 -47.12 11.31
N LEU A 173 -15.26 -46.57 11.68
CA LEU A 173 -16.33 -46.26 10.73
C LEU A 173 -15.88 -45.19 9.72
N VAL A 174 -15.21 -44.13 10.19
CA VAL A 174 -14.64 -43.09 9.32
C VAL A 174 -13.61 -43.68 8.36
N SER A 175 -12.71 -44.55 8.85
CA SER A 175 -11.75 -45.25 7.98
C SER A 175 -12.44 -46.14 6.94
N MET A 176 -13.54 -46.80 7.31
CA MET A 176 -14.30 -47.63 6.36
C MET A 176 -15.00 -46.78 5.30
N ASP A 177 -15.59 -45.65 5.68
CA ASP A 177 -16.25 -44.73 4.75
C ASP A 177 -15.26 -44.13 3.75
N THR A 178 -14.05 -43.76 4.19
CA THR A 178 -13.00 -43.29 3.29
C THR A 178 -12.55 -44.37 2.29
N ALA A 179 -12.44 -45.63 2.73
CA ALA A 179 -12.14 -46.75 1.85
C ALA A 179 -13.28 -47.02 0.85
N LEU A 180 -14.54 -46.94 1.28
CA LEU A 180 -15.71 -47.07 0.40
C LEU A 180 -15.75 -45.94 -0.63
N GLU A 181 -15.42 -44.71 -0.25
CA GLU A 181 -15.35 -43.58 -1.16
C GLU A 181 -14.20 -43.75 -2.17
N GLY A 182 -13.06 -44.29 -1.73
CA GLY A 182 -11.97 -44.70 -2.62
C GLY A 182 -12.40 -45.73 -3.66
N ILE A 183 -13.06 -46.82 -3.23
CA ILE A 183 -13.57 -47.86 -4.12
C ILE A 183 -14.64 -47.30 -5.08
N LYS A 184 -15.52 -46.41 -4.61
CA LYS A 184 -16.51 -45.73 -5.48
C LYS A 184 -15.82 -44.89 -6.56
N LYS A 185 -14.78 -44.14 -6.20
CA LYS A 185 -13.98 -43.36 -7.16
C LYS A 185 -13.31 -44.28 -8.18
N GLU A 186 -12.64 -45.34 -7.73
CA GLU A 186 -12.04 -46.34 -8.63
C GLU A 186 -13.07 -46.98 -9.56
N LEU A 187 -14.28 -47.27 -9.06
CA LEU A 187 -15.36 -47.80 -9.88
C LEU A 187 -15.87 -46.79 -10.93
N HIS A 188 -15.88 -45.50 -10.59
CA HIS A 188 -16.28 -44.43 -11.51
C HIS A 188 -15.18 -44.12 -12.55
N GLU A 189 -13.92 -44.28 -12.18
CA GLU A 189 -12.76 -44.14 -13.06
C GLU A 189 -12.60 -45.32 -14.02
N ARG A 190 -13.18 -46.49 -13.71
CA ARG A 190 -13.18 -47.62 -14.63
C ARG A 190 -13.93 -47.26 -15.92
N PRO A 191 -13.28 -47.40 -17.09
CA PRO A 191 -13.91 -47.18 -18.38
C PRO A 191 -15.19 -48.02 -18.52
N SER A 192 -16.30 -47.37 -18.88
CA SER A 192 -17.56 -48.09 -19.10
C SER A 192 -17.39 -49.19 -20.16
N ALA A 193 -18.11 -50.31 -20.03
CA ALA A 193 -18.02 -51.43 -20.97
C ALA A 193 -18.24 -51.00 -22.43
N LYS A 194 -19.10 -49.99 -22.66
CA LYS A 194 -19.32 -49.37 -23.97
C LYS A 194 -18.08 -48.65 -24.50
N LEU A 195 -17.36 -47.92 -23.64
CA LEU A 195 -16.11 -47.26 -24.01
C LEU A 195 -15.01 -48.28 -24.33
N VAL A 196 -14.94 -49.39 -23.60
CA VAL A 196 -14.02 -50.50 -23.88
C VAL A 196 -14.35 -51.15 -25.23
N ASP A 197 -15.63 -51.38 -25.53
CA ASP A 197 -16.06 -51.93 -26.81
C ASP A 197 -15.78 -50.97 -27.98
N ASP A 198 -15.99 -49.67 -27.79
CA ASP A 198 -15.68 -48.66 -28.80
C ASP A 198 -14.17 -48.49 -28.99
N LEU A 199 -13.37 -48.59 -27.93
CA LEU A 199 -11.91 -48.65 -28.04
C LEU A 199 -11.46 -49.93 -28.74
N ARG A 200 -12.08 -51.09 -28.48
CA ARG A 200 -11.81 -52.34 -29.21
C ARG A 200 -12.12 -52.21 -30.69
N LYS A 201 -13.26 -51.59 -31.05
CA LYS A 201 -13.61 -51.29 -32.45
C LYS A 201 -12.60 -50.35 -33.10
N LYS A 202 -12.21 -49.26 -32.41
CA LYS A 202 -11.19 -48.32 -32.87
C LYS A 202 -9.81 -48.98 -33.05
N VAL A 203 -9.41 -49.84 -32.11
CA VAL A 203 -8.18 -50.63 -32.22
C VAL A 203 -8.27 -51.60 -33.39
N LYS A 204 -9.43 -52.22 -33.65
CA LYS A 204 -9.62 -53.11 -34.80
C LYS A 204 -9.51 -52.36 -36.14
N ILE A 205 -10.06 -51.15 -36.21
CA ILE A 205 -9.92 -50.24 -37.36
C ILE A 205 -8.46 -49.81 -37.51
N LEU A 206 -7.80 -49.39 -36.44
CA LEU A 206 -6.38 -49.00 -36.46
C LEU A 206 -5.45 -50.16 -36.78
N GLN A 207 -5.80 -51.39 -36.38
CA GLN A 207 -5.06 -52.58 -36.72
C GLN A 207 -5.23 -52.92 -38.20
N ALA A 208 -6.43 -52.74 -38.77
CA ALA A 208 -6.66 -52.87 -40.21
C ALA A 208 -5.95 -51.78 -41.03
N VAL A 209 -5.88 -50.55 -40.51
CA VAL A 209 -5.20 -49.42 -41.17
C VAL A 209 -3.68 -49.48 -41.01
N GLY A 210 -3.18 -49.95 -39.86
CA GLY A 210 -1.76 -49.97 -39.49
C GLY A 210 -1.03 -51.26 -39.86
N TYR A 211 -1.73 -52.40 -39.86
CA TYR A 211 -1.22 -53.67 -40.37
C TYR A 211 -2.07 -54.03 -41.58
N ASN A 212 -1.56 -53.69 -42.76
CA ASN A 212 -2.16 -53.94 -44.07
C ASN A 212 -2.19 -55.45 -44.39
N SER A 213 -2.84 -56.24 -43.54
CA SER A 213 -2.86 -57.70 -43.57
C SER A 213 -4.20 -58.19 -43.02
N ILE A 214 -5.23 -58.05 -43.84
CA ILE A 214 -6.22 -59.12 -44.01
C ILE A 214 -6.87 -58.97 -45.37
N GLU A 215 -7.17 -60.13 -45.95
CA GLU A 215 -7.59 -60.40 -47.32
C GLU A 215 -8.56 -59.35 -47.87
N SER A 216 -8.25 -58.91 -49.09
CA SER A 216 -8.93 -57.86 -49.86
C SER A 216 -10.45 -58.05 -50.00
N GLU A 217 -10.98 -59.23 -49.71
CA GLU A 217 -12.41 -59.57 -49.89
C GLU A 217 -13.33 -59.01 -48.79
N ASP A 218 -12.86 -58.82 -47.55
CA ASP A 218 -13.68 -58.22 -46.47
C ASP A 218 -13.60 -56.68 -46.44
N TRP A 219 -12.64 -56.10 -47.16
CA TRP A 219 -12.49 -54.64 -47.29
C TRP A 219 -13.57 -54.02 -48.18
N GLU A 220 -13.87 -54.63 -49.33
CA GLU A 220 -14.87 -54.11 -50.28
C GLU A 220 -16.30 -54.15 -49.73
N LEU A 221 -16.61 -55.13 -48.87
CA LEU A 221 -17.93 -55.23 -48.23
C LEU A 221 -18.12 -54.18 -47.13
N ALA A 222 -17.04 -53.69 -46.50
CA ALA A 222 -17.08 -52.67 -45.47
C ALA A 222 -17.02 -51.24 -46.02
N THR A 223 -16.35 -51.01 -47.16
CA THR A 223 -16.07 -49.67 -47.72
C THR A 223 -17.01 -49.20 -48.83
N SER A 224 -17.98 -50.01 -49.28
CA SER A 224 -18.85 -49.67 -50.42
C SER A 224 -19.97 -48.64 -50.14
N GLY A 225 -20.01 -48.03 -48.96
CA GLY A 225 -20.97 -46.97 -48.63
C GLY A 225 -20.41 -45.56 -48.90
N GLU A 226 -21.13 -44.72 -49.64
CA GLU A 226 -20.85 -43.27 -49.83
C GLU A 226 -20.61 -42.52 -48.49
N GLU A 227 -21.14 -43.06 -47.40
CA GLU A 227 -20.95 -42.57 -46.04
C GLU A 227 -19.50 -42.65 -45.56
N MET A 228 -18.70 -43.61 -46.02
CA MET A 228 -17.30 -43.77 -45.62
C MET A 228 -16.37 -42.75 -46.30
N SER A 229 -16.59 -42.43 -47.58
CA SER A 229 -15.86 -41.36 -48.27
C SER A 229 -16.20 -39.97 -47.70
N LYS A 230 -17.47 -39.77 -47.30
CA LYS A 230 -17.90 -38.56 -46.57
C LYS A 230 -17.29 -38.50 -45.17
N LEU A 231 -17.14 -39.63 -44.49
CA LEU A 231 -16.46 -39.71 -43.19
C LEU A 231 -14.96 -39.43 -43.33
N GLU A 232 -14.31 -39.96 -44.36
CA GLU A 232 -12.89 -39.72 -44.64
C GLU A 232 -12.60 -38.25 -44.92
N SER A 233 -13.43 -37.59 -45.74
CA SER A 233 -13.30 -36.14 -46.00
C SER A 233 -13.54 -35.30 -44.74
N LEU A 234 -14.53 -35.65 -43.91
CA LEU A 234 -14.76 -34.99 -42.61
C LEU A 234 -13.60 -35.21 -41.63
N LEU A 235 -13.00 -36.40 -41.63
CA LEU A 235 -11.84 -36.71 -40.80
C LEU A 235 -10.60 -35.94 -41.26
N LEU A 236 -10.37 -35.82 -42.58
CA LEU A 236 -9.29 -35.00 -43.13
C LEU A 236 -9.48 -33.51 -42.81
N ASP A 237 -10.70 -32.98 -42.94
CA ASP A 237 -10.98 -31.58 -42.60
C ASP A 237 -10.81 -31.33 -41.09
N LYS A 238 -11.24 -32.27 -40.25
CA LYS A 238 -11.01 -32.20 -38.80
C LYS A 238 -9.52 -32.32 -38.46
N ASN A 239 -8.77 -33.17 -39.15
CA ASN A 239 -7.32 -33.31 -38.94
C ASN A 239 -6.59 -32.00 -39.30
N ARG A 240 -6.89 -31.42 -40.47
CA ARG A 240 -6.36 -30.10 -40.87
C ARG A 240 -6.73 -28.99 -39.89
N LYS A 241 -7.96 -28.98 -39.36
CA LYS A 241 -8.38 -28.03 -38.31
C LYS A 241 -7.60 -28.23 -37.02
N MET A 242 -7.44 -29.48 -36.57
CA MET A 242 -6.65 -29.83 -35.39
C MET A 242 -5.17 -29.44 -35.56
N GLU A 243 -4.58 -29.66 -36.74
CA GLU A 243 -3.22 -29.22 -37.08
C GLU A 243 -3.10 -27.68 -37.05
N HIS A 244 -4.11 -26.98 -37.58
CA HIS A 244 -4.15 -25.53 -37.52
C HIS A 244 -4.27 -25.01 -36.08
N GLU A 245 -5.13 -25.61 -35.26
CA GLU A 245 -5.26 -25.27 -33.84
C GLU A 245 -3.95 -25.57 -33.08
N LEU A 246 -3.29 -26.70 -33.37
CA LEU A 246 -1.99 -27.05 -32.79
C LEU A 246 -0.92 -26.02 -33.15
N THR A 247 -0.85 -25.59 -34.41
CA THR A 247 0.12 -24.57 -34.85
C THR A 247 -0.18 -23.21 -34.22
N GLN A 248 -1.45 -22.81 -34.14
CA GLN A 248 -1.85 -21.59 -33.42
C GLN A 248 -1.49 -21.64 -31.93
N LEU A 249 -1.76 -22.77 -31.27
CA LEU A 249 -1.41 -22.95 -29.85
C LEU A 249 0.10 -22.94 -29.64
N LYS A 250 0.89 -23.55 -30.53
CA LYS A 250 2.35 -23.47 -30.50
C LYS A 250 2.87 -22.05 -30.66
N MET A 251 2.29 -21.26 -31.58
CA MET A 251 2.65 -19.84 -31.72
C MET A 251 2.31 -19.04 -30.47
N LYS A 252 1.11 -19.22 -29.90
CA LYS A 252 0.71 -18.56 -28.64
C LYS A 252 1.61 -18.97 -27.48
N LEU A 253 2.01 -20.24 -27.41
CA LEU A 253 2.94 -20.73 -26.39
C LEU A 253 4.31 -20.07 -26.53
N SER A 254 4.84 -19.98 -27.76
CA SER A 254 6.10 -19.27 -28.04
C SER A 254 6.03 -17.80 -27.66
N GLU A 255 4.94 -17.11 -28.00
CA GLU A 255 4.72 -15.71 -27.63
C GLU A 255 4.64 -15.52 -26.11
N LYS A 256 3.89 -16.39 -25.41
CA LYS A 256 3.79 -16.35 -23.95
C LYS A 256 5.11 -16.70 -23.27
N ALA A 257 5.89 -17.63 -23.82
CA ALA A 257 7.23 -17.94 -23.32
C ALA A 257 8.18 -16.75 -23.49
N GLY A 258 8.15 -16.06 -24.63
CA GLY A 258 8.95 -14.85 -24.84
C GLY A 258 8.54 -13.70 -23.91
N LEU A 259 7.23 -13.54 -23.63
CA LEU A 259 6.76 -12.56 -22.64
C LEU A 259 7.18 -12.92 -21.21
N LEU A 260 7.18 -14.21 -20.87
CA LEU A 260 7.64 -14.69 -19.57
C LEU A 260 9.14 -14.40 -19.41
N GLU A 261 9.97 -14.78 -20.37
CA GLU A 261 11.41 -14.52 -20.38
C GLU A 261 11.72 -13.02 -20.27
N ALA A 262 10.99 -12.17 -21.01
CA ALA A 262 11.14 -10.71 -20.91
C ALA A 262 10.72 -10.17 -19.54
N SER A 263 9.71 -10.76 -18.89
CA SER A 263 9.29 -10.37 -17.54
C SER A 263 10.27 -10.84 -16.47
N GLU A 264 10.85 -12.03 -16.62
CA GLU A 264 11.88 -12.57 -15.75
C GLU A 264 13.18 -11.75 -15.84
N ALA A 265 13.57 -11.35 -17.06
CA ALA A 265 14.71 -10.45 -17.27
C ALA A 265 14.51 -9.10 -16.56
N LYS A 266 13.31 -8.52 -16.63
CA LYS A 266 12.97 -7.28 -15.91
C LYS A 266 12.97 -7.48 -14.39
N ALA A 267 12.49 -8.62 -13.91
CA ALA A 267 12.51 -8.94 -12.48
C ALA A 267 13.96 -9.08 -11.98
N ALA A 268 14.84 -9.71 -12.75
CA ALA A 268 16.26 -9.81 -12.45
C ALA A 268 16.93 -8.42 -12.39
N GLU A 269 16.66 -7.55 -13.38
CA GLU A 269 17.17 -6.18 -13.40
C GLU A 269 16.68 -5.36 -12.18
N LEU A 270 15.40 -5.45 -11.84
CA LEU A 270 14.85 -4.77 -10.66
C LEU A 270 15.46 -5.31 -9.36
N ASN A 271 15.70 -6.62 -9.27
CA ASN A 271 16.33 -7.24 -8.11
C ASN A 271 17.79 -6.80 -7.97
N GLU A 272 18.52 -6.65 -9.08
CA GLU A 272 19.87 -6.07 -9.08
C GLU A 272 19.85 -4.63 -8.55
N LYS A 273 18.93 -3.79 -9.04
CA LYS A 273 18.76 -2.41 -8.55
C LYS A 273 18.41 -2.36 -7.06
N VAL A 274 17.54 -3.25 -6.57
CA VAL A 274 17.22 -3.35 -5.14
C VAL A 274 18.46 -3.72 -4.32
N ASN A 275 19.25 -4.69 -4.78
CA ASN A 275 20.51 -5.06 -4.12
C ASN A 275 21.53 -3.90 -4.10
N GLU A 276 21.65 -3.15 -5.19
CA GLU A 276 22.48 -1.95 -5.24
C GLU A 276 22.01 -0.88 -4.24
N GLN A 277 20.70 -0.64 -4.18
CA GLN A 277 20.10 0.30 -3.22
C GLN A 277 20.31 -0.15 -1.78
N GLN A 278 20.12 -1.44 -1.46
CA GLN A 278 20.40 -1.99 -0.12
C GLN A 278 21.87 -1.82 0.26
N LYS A 279 22.81 -2.10 -0.66
CA LYS A 279 24.25 -1.86 -0.42
C LYS A 279 24.55 -0.38 -0.20
N LEU A 280 23.89 0.51 -0.92
CA LEU A 280 24.05 1.95 -0.74
C LEU A 280 23.49 2.40 0.62
N ILE A 281 22.31 1.93 1.01
CA ILE A 281 21.70 2.22 2.31
C ILE A 281 22.62 1.74 3.44
N ALA A 282 23.10 0.49 3.38
CA ALA A 282 24.04 -0.03 4.38
C ALA A 282 25.32 0.82 4.51
N LYS A 283 25.85 1.33 3.39
CA LYS A 283 26.99 2.28 3.42
C LYS A 283 26.62 3.61 4.06
N LEU A 284 25.44 4.15 3.74
CA LEU A 284 24.97 5.41 4.33
C LEU A 284 24.69 5.26 5.82
N GLU A 285 24.17 4.12 6.25
CA GLU A 285 23.97 3.78 7.67
C GLU A 285 25.32 3.69 8.40
N ASP A 286 26.32 3.01 7.83
CA ASP A 286 27.68 2.96 8.38
C ASP A 286 28.34 4.35 8.45
N ASP A 287 28.15 5.18 7.41
CA ASP A 287 28.63 6.56 7.38
C ASP A 287 27.94 7.44 8.45
N ILE A 288 26.63 7.28 8.66
CA ILE A 288 25.89 7.96 9.73
C ILE A 288 26.38 7.49 11.09
N LEU A 289 26.60 6.18 11.28
CA LEU A 289 27.06 5.60 12.54
C LEU A 289 28.47 6.10 12.89
N LYS A 290 29.36 6.22 11.90
CA LYS A 290 30.68 6.86 12.05
C LYS A 290 30.58 8.36 12.33
N GLY A 291 29.66 9.06 11.66
CA GLY A 291 29.38 10.47 11.90
C GLY A 291 28.86 10.75 13.31
N TYR A 292 27.97 9.91 13.83
CA TYR A 292 27.41 10.03 15.18
C TYR A 292 28.49 9.81 16.25
N ASN A 293 29.33 8.79 16.08
CA ASN A 293 30.49 8.56 16.95
C ASN A 293 31.51 9.72 16.96
N ALA A 294 31.59 10.50 15.88
CA ALA A 294 32.42 11.71 15.82
C ALA A 294 31.77 12.91 16.53
N VAL A 295 30.43 12.98 16.55
CA VAL A 295 29.67 14.02 17.29
C VAL A 295 29.73 13.76 18.79
N ASP A 296 29.66 12.51 19.26
CA ASP A 296 29.81 12.20 20.70
C ASP A 296 31.21 12.55 21.23
N ARG A 297 32.26 12.36 20.42
CA ARG A 297 33.62 12.84 20.78
C ARG A 297 33.75 14.36 20.75
N ARG A 298 32.96 15.06 19.93
CA ARG A 298 32.92 16.52 19.87
C ARG A 298 32.07 17.12 20.99
N GLY A 299 31.03 16.42 21.45
CA GLY A 299 30.23 16.79 22.63
C GLY A 299 31.06 16.82 23.92
N ALA A 300 32.08 15.97 24.03
CA ALA A 300 33.03 16.00 25.14
C ALA A 300 34.04 17.18 25.08
N LEU A 301 34.27 17.78 23.91
CA LEU A 301 35.20 18.90 23.71
C LEU A 301 34.52 20.28 23.73
N PHE A 302 33.18 20.34 23.64
CA PHE A 302 32.44 21.60 23.58
C PHE A 302 32.20 22.26 24.96
N ASN A 303 32.55 21.59 26.07
CA ASN A 303 32.50 22.14 27.42
C ASN A 303 33.79 22.86 27.87
N ASP A 304 34.82 22.93 27.02
CA ASP A 304 36.15 23.48 27.37
C ASP A 304 36.55 24.70 26.52
N TRP A 305 35.63 25.26 25.73
CA TRP A 305 35.92 26.32 24.76
C TRP A 305 35.35 27.69 25.16
N ASP A 306 35.36 28.02 26.46
CA ASP A 306 34.92 29.33 26.98
C ASP A 306 35.88 29.93 28.01
N LEU A 307 37.20 29.75 27.85
CA LEU A 307 38.23 30.49 28.60
C LEU A 307 39.62 30.33 27.98
N GLN A 308 40.02 31.25 27.09
CA GLN A 308 41.30 31.97 27.15
C GLN A 308 41.55 32.80 25.89
N GLU A 309 41.28 34.10 26.05
CA GLU A 309 41.81 35.18 25.21
C GLU A 309 42.94 35.84 26.02
N THR A 310 44.21 35.51 25.75
CA THR A 310 45.37 36.41 25.95
C THR A 310 46.69 35.73 25.53
N GLY A 311 47.56 36.46 24.81
CA GLY A 311 49.00 36.25 24.92
C GLY A 311 49.76 36.00 23.62
N ILE A 312 50.46 37.04 23.17
CA ILE A 312 51.46 37.12 22.10
C ILE A 312 52.74 36.32 22.46
N SER A 313 53.35 35.61 21.49
CA SER A 313 54.76 35.76 21.03
C SER A 313 55.46 34.44 20.60
N GLU A 314 56.06 34.52 19.41
CA GLU A 314 57.32 33.93 18.90
C GLU A 314 57.69 32.42 18.99
N VAL A 315 57.93 31.87 17.79
CA VAL A 315 59.04 30.99 17.33
C VAL A 315 59.69 30.06 18.36
N SER A 316 59.54 28.74 18.15
CA SER A 316 60.64 27.78 18.33
C SER A 316 60.34 26.47 17.60
N GLU A 317 61.33 26.01 16.84
CA GLU A 317 61.41 24.69 16.19
C GLU A 317 61.35 23.52 17.18
N ASN A 318 60.96 22.37 16.62
CA ASN A 318 61.08 20.99 17.14
C ASN A 318 60.23 20.63 18.35
N VAL A 319 59.16 19.84 18.13
CA VAL A 319 59.05 18.45 18.63
C VAL A 319 58.06 17.70 17.74
N ASP A 320 58.60 16.67 17.09
CA ASP A 320 57.93 15.59 16.40
C ASP A 320 56.89 14.88 17.33
N GLN A 321 55.84 14.29 16.73
CA GLN A 321 54.78 13.49 17.38
C GLN A 321 53.53 14.21 17.92
N LYS A 322 52.64 14.67 17.03
CA LYS A 322 51.16 14.48 17.08
C LYS A 322 50.44 15.36 16.04
N GLN A 323 50.61 15.07 14.75
CA GLN A 323 49.85 15.73 13.69
C GLN A 323 49.39 14.76 12.60
N GLY A 324 49.00 13.55 13.01
CA GLY A 324 48.43 12.54 12.10
C GLY A 324 46.91 12.59 11.94
N SER A 325 46.16 13.26 12.83
CA SER A 325 44.69 13.16 12.85
C SER A 325 43.95 14.36 12.25
N SER A 326 44.48 15.58 12.36
CA SER A 326 43.75 16.78 11.91
C SER A 326 43.69 16.92 10.39
N ASP A 327 44.78 16.63 9.68
CA ASP A 327 44.81 16.64 8.21
C ASP A 327 43.96 15.51 7.61
N GLN A 328 43.85 14.38 8.31
CA GLN A 328 42.99 13.28 7.89
C GLN A 328 41.50 13.65 8.02
N ASP A 329 41.12 14.38 9.07
CA ASP A 329 39.75 14.86 9.28
C ASP A 329 39.35 15.98 8.30
N GLN A 330 40.27 16.89 7.95
CA GLN A 330 40.03 17.88 6.90
C GLN A 330 39.94 17.22 5.51
N SER A 331 40.79 16.23 5.22
CA SER A 331 40.70 15.41 4.01
C SER A 331 39.39 14.62 3.95
N SER A 332 38.93 14.09 5.10
CA SER A 332 37.65 13.38 5.23
C SER A 332 36.46 14.32 4.99
N MET A 333 36.46 15.52 5.58
CA MET A 333 35.41 16.53 5.36
C MET A 333 35.37 16.98 3.89
N LEU A 334 36.52 17.22 3.26
CA LEU A 334 36.60 17.56 1.84
C LEU A 334 36.10 16.41 0.95
N LYS A 335 36.37 15.15 1.31
CA LYS A 335 35.82 13.97 0.62
C LYS A 335 34.30 13.89 0.75
N VAL A 336 33.75 14.17 1.94
CA VAL A 336 32.30 14.24 2.16
C VAL A 336 31.67 15.35 1.32
N ILE A 337 32.27 16.54 1.26
CA ILE A 337 31.79 17.65 0.44
C ILE A 337 31.89 17.31 -1.06
N CYS A 338 32.96 16.65 -1.50
CA CYS A 338 33.09 16.17 -2.87
C CYS A 338 32.00 15.14 -3.21
N ASN A 339 31.77 14.16 -2.33
CA ASN A 339 30.73 13.15 -2.52
C ASN A 339 29.32 13.77 -2.51
N GLN A 340 29.05 14.73 -1.64
CA GLN A 340 27.78 15.47 -1.64
C GLN A 340 27.59 16.25 -2.94
N ARG A 341 28.60 17.01 -3.37
CA ARG A 341 28.60 17.73 -4.65
C ARG A 341 28.38 16.78 -5.82
N ASP A 342 29.04 15.64 -5.81
CA ASP A 342 28.96 14.66 -6.90
C ASP A 342 27.59 13.96 -6.90
N ARG A 343 26.97 13.74 -5.73
CA ARG A 343 25.58 13.29 -5.60
C ARG A 343 24.59 14.33 -6.13
N PHE A 344 24.79 15.61 -5.80
CA PHE A 344 23.97 16.69 -6.34
C PHE A 344 24.13 16.81 -7.85
N ARG A 345 25.35 16.66 -8.38
CA ARG A 345 25.60 16.61 -9.83
C ARG A 345 24.98 15.39 -10.50
N ALA A 346 25.00 14.23 -9.85
CA ALA A 346 24.35 13.03 -10.36
C ALA A 346 22.83 13.22 -10.44
N ARG A 347 22.21 13.69 -9.35
CA ARG A 347 20.77 13.98 -9.31
C ARG A 347 20.37 15.07 -10.31
N LEU A 348 21.20 16.11 -10.49
CA LEU A 348 20.95 17.15 -11.48
C LEU A 348 20.96 16.57 -12.89
N ARG A 349 21.95 15.74 -13.24
CA ARG A 349 22.03 15.08 -14.55
C ARG A 349 20.85 14.12 -14.79
N GLU A 350 20.45 13.37 -13.76
CA GLU A 350 19.30 12.47 -13.85
C GLU A 350 18.01 13.26 -14.10
N THR A 351 17.75 14.34 -13.34
CA THR A 351 16.58 15.18 -13.57
C THR A 351 16.63 15.92 -14.92
N GLU A 352 17.81 16.31 -15.40
CA GLU A 352 17.99 16.90 -16.71
C GLU A 352 17.67 15.89 -17.82
N GLU A 353 18.07 14.63 -17.66
CA GLU A 353 17.77 13.56 -18.62
C GLU A 353 16.29 13.16 -18.58
N GLU A 354 15.66 13.10 -17.40
CA GLU A 354 14.21 12.90 -17.27
C GLU A 354 13.44 14.03 -17.98
N VAL A 355 13.86 15.30 -17.79
CA VAL A 355 13.28 16.44 -18.50
C VAL A 355 13.49 16.32 -20.01
N ARG A 356 14.65 15.84 -20.46
CA ARG A 356 14.94 15.61 -21.88
C ARG A 356 14.02 14.53 -22.45
N GLN A 357 13.87 13.41 -21.78
CA GLN A 357 13.00 12.30 -22.17
C GLN A 357 11.52 12.69 -22.17
N LEU A 358 11.07 13.45 -21.16
CA LEU A 358 9.69 13.95 -21.14
C LEU A 358 9.43 14.91 -22.29
N LYS A 359 10.38 15.80 -22.62
CA LYS A 359 10.27 16.69 -23.79
C LYS A 359 10.23 15.91 -25.10
N GLU A 360 11.04 14.87 -25.24
CA GLU A 360 11.02 13.98 -26.42
C GLU A 360 9.69 13.25 -26.55
N LYS A 361 9.18 12.65 -25.46
CA LYS A 361 7.85 12.01 -25.44
C LYS A 361 6.74 13.00 -25.78
N MET A 362 6.80 14.22 -25.26
CA MET A 362 5.87 15.30 -25.64
C MET A 362 5.97 15.62 -27.14
N GLY A 363 7.18 15.66 -27.70
CA GLY A 363 7.42 15.85 -29.13
C GLY A 363 6.80 14.74 -29.98
N VAL A 364 7.01 13.48 -29.61
CA VAL A 364 6.43 12.33 -30.32
C VAL A 364 4.89 12.36 -30.23
N LEU A 365 4.33 12.54 -29.03
CA LEU A 365 2.88 12.60 -28.84
C LEU A 365 2.23 13.78 -29.57
N THR A 366 2.90 14.92 -29.66
CA THR A 366 2.38 16.07 -30.43
C THR A 366 2.37 15.77 -31.92
N VAL A 367 3.42 15.16 -32.48
CA VAL A 367 3.44 14.71 -33.89
C VAL A 367 2.37 13.66 -34.16
N GLU A 368 2.18 12.70 -33.25
CA GLU A 368 1.12 11.68 -33.38
C GLU A 368 -0.28 12.30 -33.33
N LEU A 369 -0.52 13.25 -32.41
CA LEU A 369 -1.78 13.98 -32.34
C LEU A 369 -2.05 14.81 -33.61
N GLU A 370 -1.02 15.45 -34.17
CA GLU A 370 -1.14 16.18 -35.43
C GLU A 370 -1.43 15.24 -36.59
N LYS A 371 -0.77 14.09 -36.66
CA LYS A 371 -1.02 13.04 -37.66
C LYS A 371 -2.44 12.51 -37.56
N LEU A 372 -2.89 12.13 -36.37
CA LEU A 372 -4.26 11.65 -36.14
C LEU A 372 -5.29 12.73 -36.47
N ARG A 373 -5.02 14.00 -36.13
CA ARG A 373 -5.89 15.12 -36.49
C ARG A 373 -5.98 15.29 -38.01
N ALA A 374 -4.87 15.20 -38.73
CA ALA A 374 -4.86 15.28 -40.19
C ALA A 374 -5.60 14.09 -40.83
N ASP A 375 -5.41 12.88 -40.31
CA ASP A 375 -6.08 11.68 -40.79
C ASP A 375 -7.59 11.71 -40.51
N ASN A 376 -8.01 12.22 -39.34
CA ASN A 376 -9.42 12.45 -39.01
C ASN A 376 -10.10 13.46 -39.95
N VAL A 377 -9.41 14.56 -40.31
CA VAL A 377 -9.92 15.53 -41.29
C VAL A 377 -10.05 14.90 -42.69
N LYS A 378 -9.07 14.10 -43.11
CA LYS A 378 -9.15 13.36 -44.39
C LYS A 378 -10.28 12.34 -44.38
N LEU A 379 -10.49 11.63 -43.26
CA LEU A 379 -11.55 10.67 -43.10
C LEU A 379 -12.92 11.35 -43.17
N TYR A 380 -13.08 12.49 -42.50
CA TYR A 380 -14.27 13.34 -42.62
C TYR A 380 -14.52 13.74 -44.08
N GLY A 381 -13.48 14.17 -44.81
CA GLY A 381 -13.59 14.47 -46.23
C GLY A 381 -14.03 13.28 -47.09
N LYS A 382 -13.53 12.07 -46.82
CA LYS A 382 -13.96 10.84 -47.50
C LYS A 382 -15.41 10.49 -47.19
N ILE A 383 -15.82 10.57 -45.92
CA ILE A 383 -17.20 10.31 -45.50
C ILE A 383 -18.14 11.29 -46.20
N ARG A 384 -17.80 12.58 -46.20
CA ARG A 384 -18.58 13.62 -46.88
C ARG A 384 -18.65 13.38 -48.40
N TYR A 385 -17.53 13.05 -49.05
CA TYR A 385 -17.52 12.74 -50.48
C TYR A 385 -18.43 11.54 -50.82
N VAL A 386 -18.40 10.48 -50.01
CA VAL A 386 -19.26 9.30 -50.18
C VAL A 386 -20.72 9.65 -49.91
N GLN A 387 -21.01 10.44 -48.87
CA GLN A 387 -22.36 10.93 -48.56
C GLN A 387 -22.90 11.78 -49.71
N ASP A 388 -22.13 12.75 -50.22
CA ASP A 388 -22.51 13.63 -51.33
C ASP A 388 -22.73 12.81 -52.62
N TYR A 389 -21.85 11.85 -52.93
CA TYR A 389 -22.00 10.96 -54.09
C TYR A 389 -23.25 10.06 -53.98
N ASN A 390 -23.54 9.55 -52.78
CA ASN A 390 -24.75 8.76 -52.55
C ASN A 390 -26.01 9.65 -52.60
N HIS A 391 -25.92 10.90 -52.14
CA HIS A 391 -26.99 11.89 -52.26
C HIS A 391 -27.25 12.27 -53.71
N GLU A 392 -26.22 12.43 -54.55
CA GLU A 392 -26.32 12.71 -55.98
C GLU A 392 -26.98 11.55 -56.75
N LYS A 393 -26.64 10.30 -56.37
CA LYS A 393 -27.30 9.08 -56.90
C LYS A 393 -28.78 8.99 -56.49
N LEU A 394 -29.13 9.49 -55.31
CA LEU A 394 -30.52 9.53 -54.82
C LEU A 394 -31.34 10.67 -55.45
N ILE A 395 -30.72 11.80 -55.80
CA ILE A 395 -31.41 12.93 -56.47
C ILE A 395 -31.80 12.58 -57.92
N SER A 396 -31.15 11.59 -58.54
CA SER A 396 -31.53 11.09 -59.88
C SER A 396 -32.75 10.15 -59.90
N ARG A 397 -33.37 9.84 -58.75
CA ARG A 397 -34.62 9.04 -58.64
C ARG A 397 -35.65 9.67 -57.70
N GLY A 398 -36.32 10.73 -58.16
CA GLY A 398 -37.63 11.16 -57.64
C GLY A 398 -37.64 11.91 -56.29
N PRO A 399 -38.77 12.55 -55.93
CA PRO A 399 -38.79 13.60 -54.90
C PRO A 399 -38.73 13.05 -53.46
N LYS A 400 -37.98 13.82 -52.65
CA LYS A 400 -37.62 13.64 -51.23
C LYS A 400 -38.74 13.17 -50.30
N LYS A 401 -38.40 12.20 -49.43
CA LYS A 401 -38.90 12.15 -48.04
C LYS A 401 -37.74 12.40 -47.09
N HIS A 402 -37.88 13.43 -46.26
CA HIS A 402 -37.03 13.69 -45.10
C HIS A 402 -37.10 12.48 -44.16
N ALA A 403 -36.03 11.71 -44.07
CA ALA A 403 -35.77 10.88 -42.90
C ALA A 403 -34.97 11.76 -41.94
N GLU A 404 -35.60 12.16 -40.86
CA GLU A 404 -34.94 12.81 -39.73
C GLU A 404 -33.95 11.80 -39.12
N ASP A 405 -32.67 12.16 -39.18
CA ASP A 405 -31.54 11.41 -38.64
C ASP A 405 -31.52 11.60 -37.11
N LEU A 406 -32.33 10.81 -36.41
CA LEU A 406 -32.63 10.95 -34.98
C LEU A 406 -31.55 10.34 -34.06
N GLU A 407 -30.28 10.33 -34.47
CA GLU A 407 -29.17 9.77 -33.67
C GLU A 407 -27.92 10.67 -33.61
N SER A 408 -28.00 11.93 -34.05
CA SER A 408 -26.85 12.86 -34.16
C SER A 408 -26.57 13.71 -32.90
N GLY A 409 -27.17 13.41 -31.75
CA GLY A 409 -27.09 14.28 -30.56
C GLY A 409 -25.70 14.36 -29.90
N PHE A 410 -24.87 13.33 -30.01
CA PHE A 410 -23.54 13.28 -29.36
C PHE A 410 -22.37 13.30 -30.36
N SER A 411 -22.58 12.82 -31.59
CA SER A 411 -21.59 12.87 -32.68
C SER A 411 -21.43 14.27 -33.28
N SER A 412 -22.50 15.09 -33.23
CA SER A 412 -22.56 16.43 -33.82
C SER A 412 -21.40 17.34 -33.40
N ASP A 413 -20.96 17.33 -32.14
CA ASP A 413 -19.94 18.28 -31.68
C ASP A 413 -18.53 17.93 -32.19
N VAL A 414 -18.21 16.64 -32.21
CA VAL A 414 -16.95 16.12 -32.75
C VAL A 414 -16.95 16.28 -34.27
N GLU A 415 -18.06 15.94 -34.91
CA GLU A 415 -18.26 16.13 -36.34
C GLU A 415 -18.19 17.60 -36.75
N SER A 416 -18.84 18.51 -36.00
CA SER A 416 -18.81 19.96 -36.23
C SER A 416 -17.40 20.52 -36.10
N LYS A 417 -16.59 20.02 -35.16
CA LYS A 417 -15.20 20.41 -35.00
C LYS A 417 -14.35 20.04 -36.22
N TYR A 418 -14.47 18.81 -36.71
CA TYR A 418 -13.73 18.36 -37.89
C TYR A 418 -14.29 18.93 -39.20
N LYS A 419 -15.61 19.12 -39.28
CA LYS A 419 -16.30 19.85 -40.36
C LYS A 419 -15.75 21.26 -40.51
N LYS A 420 -15.68 22.01 -39.40
CA LYS A 420 -15.13 23.36 -39.40
C LYS A 420 -13.66 23.37 -39.83
N MET A 421 -12.84 22.44 -39.34
CA MET A 421 -11.44 22.33 -39.76
C MET A 421 -11.30 21.99 -41.25
N TYR A 422 -12.15 21.10 -41.77
CA TYR A 422 -12.19 20.72 -43.18
C TYR A 422 -12.63 21.89 -44.07
N GLU A 423 -13.69 22.61 -43.69
CA GLU A 423 -14.19 23.78 -44.43
C GLU A 423 -13.20 24.95 -44.40
N GLU A 424 -12.50 25.16 -43.28
CA GLU A 424 -11.41 26.15 -43.18
C GLU A 424 -10.20 25.78 -44.06
N ASP A 425 -9.88 24.49 -44.21
CA ASP A 425 -8.76 24.00 -45.02
C ASP A 425 -9.08 24.03 -46.54
N ILE A 426 -10.33 23.73 -46.91
CA ILE A 426 -10.79 23.74 -48.30
C ILE A 426 -11.14 25.12 -48.82
N ASN A 427 -11.55 26.06 -47.96
CA ASN A 427 -11.98 27.38 -48.41
C ASN A 427 -10.77 28.28 -48.75
N PRO A 428 -10.53 28.60 -50.04
CA PRO A 428 -9.38 29.40 -50.45
C PRO A 428 -9.41 30.82 -49.88
N PHE A 429 -10.59 31.36 -49.57
CA PHE A 429 -10.74 32.69 -48.97
C PHE A 429 -10.52 32.69 -47.45
N ALA A 430 -10.76 31.58 -46.77
CA ALA A 430 -10.45 31.46 -45.34
C ALA A 430 -8.93 31.38 -45.13
N ALA A 431 -8.24 30.57 -45.93
CA ALA A 431 -6.78 30.50 -45.95
C ALA A 431 -6.16 31.86 -46.34
N PHE A 432 -6.69 32.52 -47.37
CA PHE A 432 -6.22 33.84 -47.80
C PHE A 432 -6.46 34.93 -46.75
N SER A 433 -7.68 35.04 -46.19
CA SER A 433 -7.99 36.05 -45.16
C SER A 433 -7.24 35.83 -43.85
N LYS A 434 -6.92 34.58 -43.49
CA LYS A 434 -6.05 34.24 -42.37
C LYS A 434 -4.61 34.68 -42.66
N LYS A 435 -4.09 34.35 -43.84
CA LYS A 435 -2.75 34.77 -44.29
C LYS A 435 -2.62 36.28 -44.37
N GLU A 436 -3.65 36.99 -44.84
CA GLU A 436 -3.67 38.46 -44.88
C GLU A 436 -3.69 39.06 -43.47
N ARG A 437 -4.51 38.54 -42.54
CA ARG A 437 -4.52 38.99 -41.13
C ARG A 437 -3.19 38.73 -40.44
N ASP A 438 -2.56 37.58 -40.70
CA ASP A 438 -1.26 37.24 -40.13
C ASP A 438 -0.15 38.11 -40.73
N GLN A 439 -0.23 38.46 -42.01
CA GLN A 439 0.70 39.39 -42.65
C GLN A 439 0.53 40.80 -42.08
N ARG A 440 -0.71 41.31 -41.95
CA ARG A 440 -0.98 42.59 -41.29
C ARG A 440 -0.50 42.59 -39.84
N TYR A 441 -0.66 41.49 -39.10
CA TYR A 441 -0.14 41.36 -37.74
C TYR A 441 1.40 41.32 -37.69
N LYS A 442 2.05 40.75 -38.70
CA LYS A 442 3.52 40.79 -38.85
C LYS A 442 4.00 42.21 -39.16
N ASP A 443 3.27 42.93 -40.00
CA ASP A 443 3.55 44.30 -40.44
C ASP A 443 3.26 45.37 -39.36
N LEU A 444 2.58 45.02 -38.27
CA LEU A 444 2.42 45.93 -37.12
C LEU A 444 3.75 46.20 -36.41
N GLY A 445 4.00 47.45 -36.02
CA GLY A 445 5.16 47.80 -35.21
C GLY A 445 5.12 47.14 -33.83
N ILE A 446 6.28 46.94 -33.20
CA ILE A 446 6.42 46.28 -31.88
C ILE A 446 5.53 46.96 -30.82
N ARG A 447 5.40 48.29 -30.87
CA ARG A 447 4.54 49.08 -29.98
C ARG A 447 3.05 48.79 -30.20
N ASP A 448 2.62 48.68 -31.44
CA ASP A 448 1.22 48.36 -31.77
C ASP A 448 0.88 46.93 -31.37
N LYS A 449 1.82 45.98 -31.48
CA LYS A 449 1.61 44.60 -31.01
C LYS A 449 1.40 44.50 -29.50
N ILE A 450 2.15 45.27 -28.71
CA ILE A 450 2.00 45.31 -27.26
C ILE A 450 0.63 45.88 -26.89
N THR A 451 0.23 47.00 -27.50
CA THR A 451 -1.09 47.61 -27.26
C THR A 451 -2.23 46.68 -27.64
N LEU A 452 -2.12 46.01 -28.79
CA LEU A 452 -3.17 45.10 -29.29
C LEU A 452 -3.27 43.83 -28.43
N ASN A 453 -2.14 43.29 -27.97
CA ASN A 453 -2.12 42.15 -27.04
C ASN A 453 -2.64 42.54 -25.65
N SER A 454 -2.25 43.71 -25.13
CA SER A 454 -2.76 44.23 -23.85
C SER A 454 -4.26 44.49 -23.92
N GLY A 455 -4.74 45.10 -25.00
CA GLY A 455 -6.17 45.34 -25.24
C GLY A 455 -6.98 44.05 -25.33
N ARG A 456 -6.49 43.04 -26.08
CA ARG A 456 -7.14 41.73 -26.15
C ARG A 456 -7.13 40.99 -24.83
N PHE A 457 -6.05 41.08 -24.06
CA PHE A 457 -5.95 40.45 -22.73
C PHE A 457 -6.97 41.05 -21.75
N ILE A 458 -7.09 42.38 -21.76
CA ILE A 458 -8.05 43.09 -20.91
C ILE A 458 -9.50 42.79 -21.32
N LEU A 459 -9.82 42.78 -22.62
CA LEU A 459 -11.19 42.52 -23.08
C LEU A 459 -11.58 41.04 -23.00
N GLY A 460 -10.62 40.14 -23.25
CA GLY A 460 -10.86 38.70 -23.31
C GLY A 460 -11.11 38.06 -21.94
N ASN A 461 -10.45 38.56 -20.89
CA ASN A 461 -10.52 37.94 -19.57
C ASN A 461 -11.54 38.63 -18.66
N LYS A 462 -12.55 37.87 -18.17
CA LYS A 462 -13.55 38.37 -17.21
C LYS A 462 -12.89 38.87 -15.92
N CYS A 463 -11.84 38.20 -15.45
CA CYS A 463 -11.11 38.58 -14.24
C CYS A 463 -10.29 39.87 -14.44
N ALA A 464 -9.71 40.09 -15.62
CA ALA A 464 -8.99 41.33 -15.92
C ALA A 464 -9.94 42.54 -15.96
N ARG A 465 -11.16 42.33 -16.48
CA ARG A 465 -12.21 43.36 -16.48
C ARG A 465 -12.66 43.74 -15.07
N THR A 466 -12.92 42.76 -14.20
CA THR A 466 -13.26 43.05 -12.80
C THR A 466 -12.10 43.67 -12.04
N PHE A 467 -10.86 43.22 -12.27
CA PHE A 467 -9.68 43.82 -11.66
C PHE A 467 -9.53 45.30 -12.00
N ILE A 468 -9.66 45.69 -13.27
CA ILE A 468 -9.57 47.10 -13.69
C ILE A 468 -10.71 47.93 -13.10
N PHE A 469 -11.91 47.36 -13.01
CA PHE A 469 -13.05 48.03 -12.38
C PHE A 469 -12.79 48.32 -10.90
N PHE A 470 -12.35 47.32 -10.13
CA PHE A 470 -11.99 47.52 -8.72
C PHE A 470 -10.76 48.40 -8.53
N TYR A 471 -9.77 48.31 -9.42
CA TYR A 471 -8.61 49.19 -9.42
C TYR A 471 -9.02 50.65 -9.63
N SER A 472 -9.91 50.92 -10.58
CA SER A 472 -10.48 52.26 -10.80
C SER A 472 -11.21 52.75 -9.55
N ILE A 473 -12.08 51.93 -8.95
CA ILE A 473 -12.80 52.29 -7.72
C ILE A 473 -11.85 52.54 -6.55
N GLY A 474 -10.86 51.67 -6.35
CA GLY A 474 -9.85 51.82 -5.32
C GLY A 474 -9.04 53.11 -5.49
N LEU A 475 -8.67 53.44 -6.73
CA LEU A 475 -7.98 54.68 -7.04
C LEU A 475 -8.86 55.90 -6.75
N HIS A 476 -10.15 55.86 -7.09
CA HIS A 476 -11.08 56.93 -6.73
C HIS A 476 -11.22 57.06 -5.21
N CYS A 477 -11.43 55.95 -4.48
CA CYS A 477 -11.48 55.96 -3.01
C CYS A 477 -10.20 56.52 -2.39
N LEU A 478 -9.03 56.17 -2.93
CA LEU A 478 -7.74 56.68 -2.46
C LEU A 478 -7.64 58.19 -2.69
N VAL A 479 -7.99 58.67 -3.89
CA VAL A 479 -8.01 60.10 -4.21
C VAL A 479 -8.98 60.84 -3.28
N PHE A 480 -10.19 60.33 -3.07
CA PHE A 480 -11.16 60.91 -2.13
C PHE A 480 -10.65 60.92 -0.70
N THR A 481 -9.97 59.86 -0.25
CA THR A 481 -9.38 59.78 1.10
C THR A 481 -8.25 60.78 1.26
N CYS A 482 -7.42 60.95 0.23
CA CYS A 482 -6.33 61.92 0.21
C CYS A 482 -6.89 63.36 0.27
N LEU A 483 -7.89 63.68 -0.55
CA LEU A 483 -8.60 64.96 -0.51
C LEU A 483 -9.29 65.19 0.84
N TYR A 484 -9.91 64.16 1.42
CA TYR A 484 -10.54 64.25 2.74
C TYR A 484 -9.52 64.53 3.85
N LYS A 485 -8.40 63.80 3.87
CA LYS A 485 -7.30 64.03 4.83
C LYS A 485 -6.71 65.43 4.67
N MET A 486 -6.49 65.88 3.44
CA MET A 486 -5.97 67.22 3.16
C MET A 486 -6.98 68.32 3.57
N SER A 487 -8.28 68.09 3.37
CA SER A 487 -9.35 68.96 3.87
C SER A 487 -9.41 68.98 5.40
N ALA A 488 -9.36 67.82 6.06
CA ALA A 488 -9.39 67.71 7.52
C ALA A 488 -8.18 68.38 8.18
N LEU A 489 -6.99 68.23 7.59
CA LEU A 489 -5.78 68.95 8.03
C LEU A 489 -5.92 70.47 7.83
N SER A 490 -6.52 70.92 6.72
CA SER A 490 -6.83 72.34 6.49
C SER A 490 -7.83 72.89 7.52
N TYR A 491 -8.87 72.11 7.89
CA TYR A 491 -9.82 72.46 8.94
C TYR A 491 -9.16 72.53 10.32
N LEU A 492 -8.29 71.57 10.66
CA LEU A 492 -7.58 71.55 11.94
C LEU A 492 -6.59 72.71 12.05
N SER A 493 -5.87 73.00 10.96
CA SER A 493 -5.00 74.18 10.86
C SER A 493 -5.80 75.46 11.12
N LYS A 494 -6.94 75.67 10.44
CA LYS A 494 -7.80 76.85 10.68
C LYS A 494 -8.32 76.92 12.12
N LYS A 495 -8.65 75.78 12.73
CA LYS A 495 -9.13 75.73 14.12
C LYS A 495 -8.03 76.05 15.12
N PHE A 496 -6.80 75.59 14.88
CA PHE A 496 -5.63 75.90 15.70
C PHE A 496 -5.24 77.38 15.59
N THR A 497 -5.29 77.97 14.39
CA THR A 497 -5.09 79.41 14.22
C THR A 497 -6.21 80.21 14.90
N GLY A 498 -7.46 79.74 14.85
CA GLY A 498 -8.58 80.37 15.55
C GLY A 498 -8.49 80.32 17.08
N ILE A 499 -8.01 79.21 17.65
CA ILE A 499 -7.82 79.06 19.11
C ILE A 499 -6.69 79.98 19.61
N ILE A 500 -5.58 80.09 18.87
CA ILE A 500 -4.48 81.01 19.23
C ILE A 500 -4.93 82.48 19.21
N ILE A 501 -5.86 82.85 18.33
CA ILE A 501 -6.40 84.21 18.28
C ILE A 501 -7.35 84.49 19.47
N VAL A 502 -8.06 83.46 19.98
CA VAL A 502 -9.01 83.62 21.09
C VAL A 502 -8.33 83.62 22.46
N GLU A 503 -7.20 82.91 22.64
CA GLU A 503 -6.40 82.97 23.88
C GLU A 503 -5.43 84.17 23.93
N GLY A 504 -5.31 84.94 22.84
CA GLY A 504 -4.43 86.09 22.72
C GLY A 504 -5.10 87.46 22.92
N VAL A 505 -6.37 87.50 23.34
CA VAL A 505 -7.17 88.72 23.65
C VAL A 505 -7.78 88.54 25.02
#